data_AF-A0A0N1EMG0-F1
#
_entry.id   AF-A0A0N1EMG0-F1
#
_cell.length_a   1.000
_cell.length_b   1.000
_cell.length_c   1.000
_cell.angle_alpha   90.00
_cell.angle_beta   90.00
_cell.angle_gamma   90.00
#
_symmetry.space_group_name_H-M   'P 1'
#
loop_
_entity.id
_entity.type
_entity.pdbx_description
1 polymer ?
#
loop_
_entity_poly.entity_id
_entity_poly.type
_entity_poly.pdbx_seq_one_letter_code
_entity_poly.pdbx_strand_id
1 'polypeptide(L)'
;MNTLTTTLCTTLLLGTAALTSTNTEAAQFVAADNSPGTQICMAVASNKPIKLSMTMRELRVNKKVATDKLSCNNMSMENFAGTYGFNRTAKLLNLKAETNTSIQDLAKLDQQTIMVVAGSK
;
A
#
# COMPACT_ATOMS: atom_id res chain seq x y z
N MET A 1 -21.97 -41.54 -60.74
CA MET A 1 -21.77 -40.13 -60.37
C MET A 1 -22.66 -39.85 -59.18
N ASN A 2 -22.04 -39.81 -58.00
CA ASN A 2 -22.66 -39.78 -56.68
C ASN A 2 -22.59 -38.34 -56.16
N THR A 3 -23.71 -37.88 -55.62
CA THR A 3 -24.02 -36.49 -55.32
C THR A 3 -23.22 -35.95 -54.13
N LEU A 4 -22.76 -34.71 -54.32
CA LEU A 4 -21.93 -33.90 -53.45
C LEU A 4 -22.65 -33.62 -52.11
N THR A 5 -22.10 -34.09 -51.00
CA THR A 5 -22.56 -33.75 -49.64
C THR A 5 -22.04 -32.36 -49.28
N THR A 6 -22.96 -31.40 -49.16
CA THR A 6 -22.67 -30.02 -48.75
C THR A 6 -22.56 -29.94 -47.23
N THR A 7 -21.34 -29.80 -46.72
CA THR A 7 -21.07 -29.58 -45.29
C THR A 7 -21.28 -28.11 -44.93
N LEU A 8 -22.33 -27.81 -44.16
CA LEU A 8 -22.60 -26.48 -43.62
C LEU A 8 -21.81 -26.32 -42.30
N CYS A 9 -20.64 -25.68 -42.36
CA CYS A 9 -19.86 -25.32 -41.17
C CYS A 9 -20.37 -23.97 -40.61
N THR A 10 -21.27 -24.03 -39.64
CA THR A 10 -21.74 -22.86 -38.87
C THR A 10 -20.68 -22.51 -37.82
N THR A 11 -19.78 -21.57 -38.14
CA THR A 11 -18.78 -21.07 -37.18
C THR A 11 -19.40 -20.04 -36.25
N LEU A 12 -19.71 -20.46 -35.02
CA LEU A 12 -20.19 -19.59 -33.95
C LEU A 12 -18.99 -18.81 -33.37
N LEU A 13 -18.82 -17.56 -33.78
CA LEU A 13 -17.83 -16.64 -33.21
C LEU A 13 -18.30 -16.19 -31.82
N LEU A 14 -17.91 -16.93 -30.78
CA LEU A 14 -18.03 -16.51 -29.39
C LEU A 14 -17.00 -15.39 -29.16
N GLY A 15 -17.46 -14.14 -29.14
CA GLY A 15 -16.65 -12.98 -28.79
C GLY A 15 -16.11 -13.12 -27.37
N THR A 16 -14.81 -13.34 -27.24
CA THR A 16 -14.11 -13.30 -25.96
C THR A 16 -13.98 -11.84 -25.53
N ALA A 17 -14.84 -11.39 -24.63
CA ALA A 17 -14.62 -10.13 -23.92
C ALA A 17 -13.34 -10.29 -23.08
N ALA A 18 -12.23 -9.73 -23.55
CA ALA A 18 -10.99 -9.65 -22.78
C ALA A 18 -11.24 -8.73 -21.58
N LEU A 19 -11.37 -9.32 -20.39
CA LEU A 19 -11.32 -8.59 -19.13
C LEU A 19 -9.89 -8.07 -18.98
N THR A 20 -9.66 -6.80 -19.33
CA THR A 20 -8.43 -6.11 -18.98
C THR A 20 -8.42 -5.92 -17.47
N SER A 21 -7.71 -6.79 -16.75
CA SER A 21 -7.44 -6.61 -15.33
C SER A 21 -6.59 -5.35 -15.16
N THR A 22 -7.20 -4.24 -14.77
CA THR A 22 -6.47 -3.06 -14.31
C THR A 22 -5.81 -3.41 -12.98
N ASN A 23 -4.50 -3.66 -13.00
CA ASN A 23 -3.73 -3.77 -11.77
C ASN A 23 -3.68 -2.35 -11.18
N THR A 24 -4.43 -2.09 -10.12
CA THR A 24 -4.25 -0.86 -9.34
C THR A 24 -2.84 -0.91 -8.72
N GLU A 25 -1.90 -0.21 -9.34
CA GLU A 25 -0.53 -0.05 -8.86
C GLU A 25 -0.56 0.66 -7.49
N ALA A 26 -0.29 -0.06 -6.42
CA ALA A 26 -0.23 0.52 -5.08
C ALA A 26 0.99 1.45 -4.96
N ALA A 27 0.84 2.59 -4.27
CA ALA A 27 1.94 3.50 -4.00
C ALA A 27 3.14 2.76 -3.37
N GLN A 28 4.34 2.97 -3.92
CA GLN A 28 5.56 2.32 -3.44
C GLN A 28 6.25 3.21 -2.40
N PHE A 29 6.40 2.73 -1.18
CA PHE A 29 7.13 3.44 -0.13
C PHE A 29 8.58 2.95 -0.08
N VAL A 30 9.55 3.88 -0.05
CA VAL A 30 10.99 3.58 0.01
C VAL A 30 11.64 4.36 1.15
N ALA A 31 12.63 3.76 1.81
CA ALA A 31 13.35 4.41 2.90
C ALA A 31 14.25 5.53 2.36
N ALA A 32 14.23 6.72 2.99
CA ALA A 32 15.15 7.81 2.70
C ALA A 32 16.57 7.51 3.22
N ASP A 33 16.66 6.80 4.35
CA ASP A 33 17.89 6.43 5.03
C ASP A 33 17.70 5.17 5.89
N ASN A 34 18.78 4.75 6.56
CA ASN A 34 18.77 3.60 7.46
C ASN A 34 18.60 3.98 8.95
N SER A 35 18.14 5.19 9.25
CA SER A 35 17.98 5.63 10.65
C SER A 35 16.91 4.82 11.37
N PRO A 36 16.99 4.67 12.72
CA PRO A 36 15.96 3.97 13.49
C PRO A 36 14.56 4.56 13.29
N GLY A 37 14.45 5.89 13.14
CA GLY A 37 13.18 6.57 12.87
C GLY A 37 12.59 6.12 11.54
N THR A 38 13.39 6.16 10.47
CA THR A 38 12.96 5.71 9.13
C THR A 38 12.58 4.24 9.11
N GLN A 39 13.34 3.37 9.80
CA GLN A 39 12.99 1.94 9.90
C GLN A 39 11.64 1.72 10.56
N ILE A 40 11.31 2.48 11.61
CA ILE A 40 9.98 2.42 12.26
C ILE A 40 8.90 2.94 11.31
N CYS A 41 9.12 4.06 10.64
CA CYS A 41 8.17 4.61 9.66
C CYS A 41 7.88 3.62 8.51
N MET A 42 8.92 2.94 8.01
CA MET A 42 8.77 1.89 6.99
C MET A 42 8.06 0.65 7.53
N ALA A 43 8.27 0.30 8.80
CA ALA A 43 7.53 -0.78 9.44
C ALA A 43 6.04 -0.44 9.61
N VAL A 44 5.72 0.83 9.90
CA VAL A 44 4.33 1.33 9.90
C VAL A 44 3.73 1.27 8.49
N ALA A 45 4.44 1.75 7.48
CA ALA A 45 4.01 1.75 6.08
C ALA A 45 3.79 0.33 5.51
N SER A 46 4.45 -0.69 6.07
CA SER A 46 4.20 -2.08 5.69
C SER A 46 2.80 -2.58 6.06
N ASN A 47 2.09 -1.88 6.94
CA ASN A 47 0.78 -2.27 7.49
C ASN A 47 0.77 -3.70 8.08
N LYS A 48 1.92 -4.21 8.51
CA LYS A 48 2.10 -5.55 9.11
C LYS A 48 2.46 -5.40 10.60
N PRO A 49 1.52 -5.64 11.54
CA PRO A 49 1.76 -5.44 12.98
C PRO A 49 2.96 -6.21 13.53
N ILE A 50 3.17 -7.45 13.08
CA ILE A 50 4.30 -8.27 13.52
C ILE A 50 5.63 -7.61 13.15
N LYS A 51 5.75 -7.10 11.91
CA LYS A 51 6.96 -6.40 11.44
C LYS A 51 7.24 -5.17 12.30
N LEU A 52 6.22 -4.35 12.56
CA LEU A 52 6.35 -3.18 13.44
C LEU A 52 6.76 -3.56 14.87
N SER A 53 6.15 -4.58 15.45
CA SER A 53 6.50 -5.08 16.79
C SER A 53 7.97 -5.54 16.87
N MET A 54 8.43 -6.30 15.87
CA MET A 54 9.82 -6.77 15.79
C MET A 54 10.80 -5.60 15.62
N THR A 55 10.54 -4.69 14.69
CA THR A 55 11.39 -3.51 14.45
C THR A 55 11.50 -2.63 15.71
N MET A 56 10.38 -2.39 16.41
CA MET A 56 10.40 -1.67 17.69
C MET A 56 11.26 -2.39 18.74
N ARG A 57 11.14 -3.72 18.85
CA ARG A 57 11.94 -4.53 19.78
C ARG A 57 13.43 -4.47 19.45
N GLU A 58 13.80 -4.64 18.19
CA GLU A 58 15.20 -4.60 17.71
C GLU A 58 15.85 -3.25 17.97
N LEU A 59 15.11 -2.16 17.71
CA LEU A 59 15.57 -0.79 17.92
C LEU A 59 15.39 -0.30 19.37
N ARG A 60 14.85 -1.14 20.27
CA ARG A 60 14.54 -0.80 21.67
C ARG A 60 13.65 0.44 21.82
N VAL A 61 12.73 0.63 20.88
CA VAL A 61 11.74 1.72 20.90
C VAL A 61 10.43 1.17 21.42
N ASN A 62 9.90 1.77 22.48
CA ASN A 62 8.57 1.43 22.98
C ASN A 62 7.48 2.20 22.22
N LYS A 63 6.22 1.77 22.35
CA LYS A 63 5.09 2.40 21.67
C LYS A 63 5.00 3.90 21.95
N LYS A 64 5.17 4.33 23.20
CA LYS A 64 5.09 5.74 23.60
C LYS A 64 6.13 6.61 22.87
N VAL A 65 7.35 6.12 22.73
CA VAL A 65 8.38 6.83 21.95
C VAL A 65 8.01 6.86 20.47
N ALA A 66 7.53 5.74 19.93
CA ALA A 66 7.10 5.67 18.54
C ALA A 66 5.92 6.61 18.23
N THR A 67 4.98 6.81 19.17
CA THR A 67 3.81 7.67 18.97
C THR A 67 4.08 9.14 19.29
N ASP A 68 4.85 9.43 20.34
CA ASP A 68 4.94 10.79 20.89
C ASP A 68 6.17 11.56 20.39
N LYS A 69 7.18 10.87 19.86
CA LYS A 69 8.47 11.47 19.50
C LYS A 69 8.80 11.34 18.02
N LEU A 70 8.39 10.23 17.39
CA LEU A 70 8.67 10.02 15.97
C LEU A 70 7.64 10.69 15.09
N SER A 71 8.12 11.30 14.01
CA SER A 71 7.30 11.75 12.89
C SER A 71 7.82 11.13 11.60
N CYS A 72 6.93 10.82 10.67
CA CYS A 72 7.24 10.25 9.36
C CYS A 72 6.88 11.28 8.29
N ASN A 73 7.84 11.72 7.47
CA ASN A 73 7.64 12.78 6.48
C ASN A 73 6.96 14.04 7.06
N ASN A 74 7.47 14.51 8.20
CA ASN A 74 6.93 15.67 8.93
C ASN A 74 5.48 15.52 9.41
N MET A 75 4.92 14.31 9.41
CA MET A 75 3.61 13.98 9.99
C MET A 75 3.79 13.19 11.29
N SER A 76 2.96 13.49 12.29
CA SER A 76 2.82 12.61 13.46
C SER A 76 2.52 11.18 13.02
N MET A 77 2.87 10.20 13.85
CA MET A 77 2.59 8.79 13.55
C MET A 77 1.11 8.51 13.24
N GLU A 78 0.18 9.18 13.93
CA GLU A 78 -1.27 9.08 13.71
C GLU A 78 -1.65 9.58 12.32
N ASN A 79 -1.29 10.83 11.99
CA ASN A 79 -1.56 11.41 10.67
C ASN A 79 -0.91 10.62 9.53
N PHE A 80 0.33 10.14 9.69
CA PHE A 80 0.99 9.32 8.68
C PHE A 80 0.22 8.02 8.42
N ALA A 81 -0.14 7.30 9.49
CA ALA A 81 -0.88 6.05 9.36
C ALA A 81 -2.30 6.27 8.83
N GLY A 82 -2.99 7.33 9.25
CA GLY A 82 -4.32 7.68 8.76
C GLY A 82 -4.34 8.11 7.29
N THR A 83 -3.40 8.95 6.87
CA THR A 83 -3.31 9.49 5.49
C THR A 83 -3.15 8.38 4.45
N TYR A 84 -2.38 7.35 4.77
CA TYR A 84 -2.09 6.24 3.85
C TYR A 84 -2.83 4.94 4.19
N GLY A 85 -3.77 4.96 5.14
CA GLY A 85 -4.61 3.80 5.47
C GLY A 85 -3.87 2.62 6.13
N PHE A 86 -2.80 2.88 6.89
CA PHE A 86 -2.03 1.86 7.62
C PHE A 86 -2.72 1.41 8.92
N ASN A 87 -3.99 1.03 8.82
CA ASN A 87 -4.89 0.81 9.94
C ASN A 87 -4.43 -0.31 10.90
N ARG A 88 -3.74 -1.34 10.39
CA ARG A 88 -3.32 -2.48 11.24
C ARG A 88 -2.16 -2.09 12.13
N THR A 89 -1.19 -1.34 11.62
CA THR A 89 -0.06 -0.81 12.39
C THR A 89 -0.52 0.32 13.31
N ALA A 90 -1.44 1.18 12.87
CA ALA A 90 -2.09 2.17 13.73
C ALA A 90 -2.77 1.53 14.95
N LYS A 91 -3.54 0.45 14.74
CA LYS A 91 -4.17 -0.32 15.81
C LYS A 91 -3.15 -0.89 16.80
N LEU A 92 -2.01 -1.41 16.33
CA LEU A 92 -0.96 -1.90 17.21
C LEU A 92 -0.39 -0.78 18.11
N LEU A 93 -0.27 0.42 17.56
CA LEU A 93 0.22 1.61 18.26
C LEU A 93 -0.85 2.30 19.12
N ASN A 94 -2.09 1.80 19.14
CA ASN A 94 -3.24 2.42 19.81
C ASN A 94 -3.53 3.85 19.33
N LEU A 95 -3.27 4.13 18.06
CA LEU A 95 -3.52 5.44 17.45
C LEU A 95 -4.99 5.57 17.07
N LYS A 96 -5.55 6.77 17.24
CA LYS A 96 -6.85 7.12 16.65
C LYS A 96 -6.60 7.54 15.22
N ALA A 97 -6.19 6.60 14.38
CA ALA A 97 -6.12 6.87 12.95
C ALA A 97 -7.56 7.04 12.43
N GLU A 98 -8.10 8.25 12.63
CA GLU A 98 -9.24 8.74 11.87
C GLU A 98 -8.82 8.54 10.41
N THR A 99 -9.51 7.65 9.71
CA THR A 99 -9.34 7.52 8.27
C THR A 99 -9.85 8.81 7.67
N ASN A 100 -9.01 9.84 7.64
CA ASN A 100 -9.20 10.99 6.81
C ASN A 100 -9.13 10.45 5.39
N THR A 101 -10.29 10.07 4.85
CA THR A 101 -10.46 9.81 3.42
C THR A 101 -10.28 11.14 2.70
N SER A 102 -9.03 11.60 2.63
CA SER A 102 -8.66 12.61 1.67
C SER A 102 -8.80 11.92 0.33
N ILE A 103 -9.71 12.41 -0.50
CA ILE A 103 -9.70 12.11 -1.94
C ILE A 103 -8.45 12.82 -2.48
N GLN A 104 -7.28 12.21 -2.27
CA GLN A 104 -6.11 12.50 -3.07
C GLN A 104 -6.49 12.04 -4.48
N ASP A 105 -6.32 12.91 -5.47
CA ASP A 105 -6.59 12.57 -6.85
C ASP A 105 -5.62 11.46 -7.28
N LEU A 106 -6.05 10.22 -7.08
CA LEU A 106 -5.33 9.03 -7.55
C LEU A 106 -5.45 8.90 -9.07
N ALA A 107 -6.27 9.72 -9.76
CA ALA A 107 -6.43 9.63 -11.20
C ALA A 107 -5.18 10.05 -11.99
N LYS A 108 -4.12 10.52 -11.30
CA LYS A 108 -2.79 10.73 -11.88
C LYS A 108 -1.83 9.53 -11.70
N LEU A 109 -2.26 8.41 -11.13
CA LEU A 109 -1.47 7.18 -10.93
C LEU A 109 -1.32 6.29 -12.18
N ASP A 110 -1.26 6.86 -13.37
CA ASP A 110 -0.63 6.15 -14.50
C ASP A 110 0.91 6.13 -14.35
N GLN A 111 1.42 6.72 -13.26
CA GLN A 111 2.83 6.68 -12.86
C GLN A 111 2.94 6.18 -11.42
N GLN A 112 3.67 5.09 -11.24
CA GLN A 112 4.14 4.58 -9.94
C GLN A 112 4.68 5.74 -9.09
N THR A 113 3.89 6.21 -8.13
CA THR A 113 4.32 7.29 -7.24
C THR A 113 5.18 6.67 -6.16
N ILE A 114 6.50 6.83 -6.28
CA ILE A 114 7.46 6.42 -5.26
C ILE A 114 7.44 7.46 -4.14
N MET A 115 7.01 7.04 -2.96
CA MET A 115 7.06 7.86 -1.75
C MET A 115 8.32 7.57 -0.96
N VAL A 116 9.21 8.55 -0.89
CA VAL A 116 10.39 8.50 -0.01
C VAL A 116 9.94 8.79 1.43
N VAL A 117 10.30 7.91 2.36
CA VAL A 117 9.90 7.97 3.77
C VAL A 117 11.13 8.22 4.63
N ALA A 118 11.11 9.32 5.39
CA ALA A 118 12.10 9.65 6.40
C ALA A 118 11.44 9.76 7.78
N GLY A 119 12.10 9.23 8.80
CA GLY A 119 11.67 9.37 10.19
C GLY A 119 12.52 10.39 10.94
N SER A 120 11.89 11.37 11.59
CA SER A 120 12.56 12.29 12.52
C SER A 120 12.57 11.72 13.94
N LYS A 121 13.55 12.17 14.75
CA LYS A 121 13.64 11.87 16.19
C LYS A 121 12.93 12.90 17.04
#